data_AF-A0AAD3ZAM6-F1
#
_entry.id   AF-A0AAD3ZAM6-F1
#
_cell.length_a   1.000
_cell.length_b   1.000
_cell.length_c   1.000
_cell.angle_alpha   90.00
_cell.angle_beta   90.00
_cell.angle_gamma   90.00
#
_symmetry.space_group_name_H-M   'P 1'
#
loop_
_entity.id
_entity.type
_entity.pdbx_description
1 polymer ?
#
loop_
_entity_poly.entity_id
_entity_poly.type
_entity_poly.pdbx_seq_one_letter_code
_entity_poly.pdbx_strand_id
1 'polypeptide(L)'
;MSSPKWMEDYVNDILLDVDDASYHRRAKAELMNHVSEEYQVLVARGYEPEEARAKVLERMGGVESLRKDYRVACLHVVSSRGRYYFRHVLIGCFLMAIVYVASFCLLAGAGYTYDARPGTPIIGNPKALLLFGCVLFTVPFGAGTLYFRKVFKYRQDRSTAITSALLFAWAGEKAAILGLSSLIYDVSIWRLPELITRISAGGDQTAPWFTVKYILATMIGCVVLGLVSGFERQRSGCRS
;
A
#
# COMPACT_ATOMS: atom_id res chain seq x y z
N MET A 1 -30.88 -29.46 17.09
CA MET A 1 -29.82 -30.20 17.81
C MET A 1 -28.68 -29.24 18.05
N SER A 2 -28.27 -29.03 19.30
CA SER A 2 -27.12 -28.19 19.63
C SER A 2 -25.84 -28.82 19.07
N SER A 3 -25.02 -28.05 18.35
CA SER A 3 -23.75 -28.53 17.83
C SER A 3 -22.84 -29.02 18.98
N PRO A 4 -22.16 -30.16 18.84
CA PRO A 4 -21.21 -30.65 19.83
C PRO A 4 -20.11 -29.62 20.14
N LYS A 5 -19.78 -29.43 21.42
CA LYS A 5 -18.78 -28.44 21.89
C LYS A 5 -17.41 -28.59 21.22
N TRP A 6 -17.00 -29.82 20.92
CA TRP A 6 -15.72 -30.08 20.24
C TRP A 6 -15.65 -29.50 18.82
N MET A 7 -16.78 -29.37 18.11
CA MET A 7 -16.82 -28.75 16.78
C MET A 7 -16.58 -27.25 16.89
N GLU A 8 -17.19 -26.61 17.89
CA GLU A 8 -16.98 -25.18 18.13
C GLU A 8 -15.53 -24.89 18.51
N ASP A 9 -14.94 -25.69 19.40
CA ASP A 9 -13.54 -25.56 19.80
C ASP A 9 -12.60 -25.72 18.58
N TYR A 10 -12.83 -26.75 17.76
CA TYR A 10 -12.06 -26.99 16.53
C TYR A 10 -12.14 -25.83 15.53
N VAL A 11 -13.35 -25.30 15.29
CA VAL A 11 -13.55 -24.17 14.36
C VAL A 11 -12.93 -22.89 14.92
N ASN A 12 -13.05 -22.63 16.22
CA ASN A 12 -12.41 -21.48 16.85
C ASN A 12 -10.87 -21.58 16.76
N ASP A 13 -10.29 -22.78 16.90
CA ASP A 13 -8.85 -22.99 16.73
C ASP A 13 -8.37 -22.75 15.30
N ILE A 14 -9.18 -23.06 14.29
CA ILE A 14 -8.89 -22.72 12.89
C ILE A 14 -8.94 -21.20 12.68
N LEU A 15 -9.91 -20.52 13.29
CA LEU A 15 -10.16 -19.09 13.06
C LEU A 15 -9.43 -18.15 14.01
N LEU A 16 -8.56 -18.68 14.88
CA LEU A 16 -7.85 -17.92 15.92
C LEU A 16 -7.13 -16.67 15.39
N ASP A 17 -6.52 -16.76 14.20
CA ASP A 17 -5.73 -15.68 13.59
C ASP A 17 -6.57 -14.76 12.66
N VAL A 18 -7.90 -14.84 12.70
CA VAL A 18 -8.81 -14.10 11.83
C VAL A 18 -9.36 -12.87 12.55
N ASP A 19 -8.73 -11.72 12.33
CA ASP A 19 -9.06 -10.46 13.03
C ASP A 19 -10.37 -9.78 12.57
N ASP A 20 -10.84 -10.04 11.35
CA ASP A 20 -12.05 -9.37 10.83
C ASP A 20 -13.32 -10.04 11.32
N ALA A 21 -14.06 -9.36 12.20
CA ALA A 21 -15.28 -9.90 12.83
C ALA A 21 -16.37 -10.37 11.83
N SER A 22 -16.52 -9.67 10.70
CA SER A 22 -17.53 -10.01 9.70
C SER A 22 -17.15 -11.25 8.88
N TYR A 23 -15.87 -11.38 8.54
CA TYR A 23 -15.33 -12.56 7.89
C TYR A 23 -15.30 -13.75 8.86
N HIS A 24 -14.85 -13.54 10.09
CA HIS A 24 -14.83 -14.55 11.15
C HIS A 24 -16.23 -15.16 11.37
N ARG A 25 -17.27 -14.33 11.48
CA ARG A 25 -18.65 -14.84 11.66
C ARG A 25 -19.10 -15.72 10.50
N ARG A 26 -18.82 -15.31 9.27
CA ARG A 26 -19.19 -16.05 8.06
C ARG A 26 -18.41 -17.37 7.95
N ALA A 27 -17.09 -17.30 8.11
CA ALA A 27 -16.21 -18.46 8.06
C ALA A 27 -16.54 -19.46 9.18
N LYS A 28 -16.90 -18.97 10.38
CA LYS A 28 -17.36 -19.83 11.48
C LYS A 28 -18.64 -20.57 11.10
N ALA A 29 -19.63 -19.89 10.53
CA ALA A 29 -20.87 -20.53 10.11
C ALA A 29 -20.63 -21.58 9.01
N GLU A 30 -19.80 -21.26 8.02
CA GLU A 30 -19.42 -22.16 6.94
C GLU A 30 -18.69 -23.41 7.44
N LEU A 31 -17.65 -23.24 8.26
CA LEU A 31 -16.90 -24.35 8.85
C LEU A 31 -17.76 -25.20 9.78
N MET A 32 -18.61 -24.58 10.60
CA MET A 32 -19.54 -25.31 11.47
C MET A 32 -20.53 -26.15 10.65
N ASN A 33 -21.06 -25.60 9.56
CA ASN A 33 -21.95 -26.36 8.67
C ASN A 33 -21.21 -27.53 8.03
N HIS A 34 -20.02 -27.31 7.49
CA HIS A 34 -19.26 -28.35 6.81
C HIS A 34 -18.83 -29.49 7.75
N VAL A 35 -18.31 -29.15 8.94
CA VAL A 35 -17.95 -30.15 9.97
C VAL A 35 -19.18 -30.92 10.45
N SER A 36 -20.31 -30.23 10.63
CA SER A 36 -21.58 -30.86 11.00
C SER A 36 -22.07 -31.82 9.91
N GLU A 37 -22.04 -31.42 8.63
CA GLU A 37 -22.43 -32.25 7.50
C GLU A 37 -21.56 -33.53 7.40
N GLU A 38 -20.23 -33.41 7.44
CA GLU A 38 -19.34 -34.56 7.41
C GLU A 38 -19.58 -35.50 8.60
N TYR A 39 -19.82 -34.93 9.79
CA TYR A 39 -20.14 -35.72 10.98
C TYR A 39 -21.46 -36.47 10.83
N GLN A 40 -22.53 -35.81 10.37
CA GLN A 40 -23.84 -36.43 10.16
C GLN A 40 -23.77 -37.54 9.10
N VAL A 41 -22.99 -37.34 8.03
CA VAL A 41 -22.77 -38.37 7.00
C VAL A 41 -22.09 -39.61 7.58
N LEU A 42 -21.15 -39.45 8.51
CA LEU A 42 -20.47 -40.57 9.15
C LEU A 42 -21.38 -41.28 10.17
N VAL A 43 -22.12 -40.54 10.98
CA VAL A 43 -23.11 -41.13 11.91
C VAL A 43 -24.19 -41.90 11.14
N ALA A 44 -24.69 -41.35 10.04
CA ALA A 44 -25.67 -42.03 9.18
C ALA A 44 -25.13 -43.30 8.51
N ARG A 45 -23.81 -43.42 8.35
CA ARG A 45 -23.12 -44.62 7.86
C ARG A 45 -22.88 -45.67 8.95
N GLY A 46 -23.36 -45.43 10.17
CA GLY A 46 -23.26 -46.37 11.30
C GLY A 46 -21.94 -46.31 12.07
N TYR A 47 -21.16 -45.23 11.92
CA TYR A 47 -19.98 -45.02 12.76
C TYR A 47 -20.37 -44.56 14.15
N GLU A 48 -19.68 -45.09 15.17
CA GLU A 48 -19.81 -44.60 16.54
C GLU A 48 -19.37 -43.12 16.64
N PRO A 49 -19.96 -42.32 17.56
CA PRO A 49 -19.70 -40.89 17.66
C PRO A 49 -18.22 -40.48 17.76
N GLU A 50 -17.41 -41.26 18.48
CA GLU A 50 -15.97 -40.97 18.63
C GLU A 50 -15.17 -41.30 17.36
N GLU A 51 -15.49 -42.40 16.69
CA GLU A 51 -14.87 -42.77 15.42
C GLU A 51 -15.26 -41.80 14.30
N ALA A 52 -16.53 -41.38 14.27
CA ALA A 52 -17.02 -40.36 13.37
C ALA A 52 -16.24 -39.05 13.57
N ARG A 53 -16.05 -38.59 14.83
CA ARG A 53 -15.24 -37.41 15.15
C ARG A 53 -13.81 -37.54 14.64
N ALA A 54 -13.12 -38.64 14.92
CA ALA A 54 -11.74 -38.84 14.48
C ALA A 54 -11.62 -38.78 12.94
N LYS A 55 -12.56 -39.41 12.24
CA LYS A 55 -12.61 -39.37 10.76
C LYS A 55 -12.93 -38.00 10.19
N VAL A 56 -13.81 -37.21 10.83
CA VAL A 56 -14.04 -35.82 10.40
C VAL A 56 -12.75 -35.01 10.51
N LEU A 57 -12.04 -35.11 11.64
CA LEU A 57 -10.80 -34.37 11.84
C LEU A 57 -9.71 -34.78 10.84
N GLU A 58 -9.62 -36.07 10.52
CA GLU A 58 -8.72 -36.57 9.48
C GLU A 58 -9.07 -36.01 8.09
N ARG A 59 -10.37 -35.97 7.74
CA ARG A 59 -10.85 -35.46 6.45
C ARG A 59 -10.72 -33.95 6.28
N MET A 60 -10.99 -33.18 7.35
CA MET A 60 -10.82 -31.73 7.34
C MET A 60 -9.35 -31.34 7.14
N GLY A 61 -8.42 -32.21 7.55
CA GLY A 61 -6.99 -31.98 7.46
C GLY A 61 -6.44 -31.20 8.65
N GLY A 62 -5.19 -30.74 8.51
CA GLY A 62 -4.46 -30.10 9.59
C GLY A 62 -5.05 -28.74 9.98
N VAL A 63 -5.26 -28.53 11.28
CA VAL A 63 -5.70 -27.24 11.85
C VAL A 63 -4.77 -26.10 11.42
N GLU A 64 -3.46 -26.34 11.43
CA GLU A 64 -2.48 -25.30 11.06
C GLU A 64 -2.55 -24.90 9.59
N SER A 65 -2.81 -25.84 8.68
CA SER A 65 -2.98 -25.53 7.26
C SER A 65 -4.25 -24.73 7.04
N LEU A 66 -5.37 -25.18 7.61
CA LEU A 66 -6.65 -24.47 7.51
C LEU A 66 -6.56 -23.07 8.12
N ARG A 67 -5.89 -22.91 9.27
CA ARG A 67 -5.67 -21.60 9.89
C ARG A 67 -4.95 -20.63 8.95
N LYS A 68 -3.88 -21.09 8.28
CA LYS A 68 -3.14 -20.28 7.30
C LYS A 68 -4.01 -19.90 6.10
N ASP A 69 -4.78 -20.85 5.58
CA ASP A 69 -5.62 -20.64 4.41
C ASP A 69 -6.76 -19.64 4.70
N TYR A 70 -7.47 -19.80 5.81
CA TYR A 70 -8.53 -18.87 6.23
C TYR A 70 -7.99 -17.48 6.56
N ARG A 71 -6.78 -17.38 7.14
CA ARG A 71 -6.12 -16.11 7.38
C ARG A 71 -5.78 -15.40 6.06
N VAL A 72 -5.22 -16.10 5.08
CA VAL A 72 -4.91 -15.53 3.76
C VAL A 72 -6.18 -15.11 3.02
N ALA A 73 -7.22 -15.93 3.06
CA ALA A 73 -8.52 -15.61 2.46
C ALA A 73 -9.17 -14.38 3.14
N CYS A 74 -9.07 -14.27 4.47
CA CYS A 74 -9.49 -13.06 5.20
C CYS A 74 -8.74 -11.82 4.70
N LEU A 75 -7.41 -11.89 4.56
CA LEU A 75 -6.59 -10.77 4.07
C LEU A 75 -6.97 -10.36 2.64
N HIS A 76 -7.28 -11.31 1.76
CA HIS A 76 -7.80 -11.01 0.43
C HIS A 76 -9.12 -10.21 0.49
N VAL A 77 -10.08 -10.66 1.32
CA VAL A 77 -11.38 -10.00 1.47
C VAL A 77 -11.27 -8.63 2.15
N VAL A 78 -10.38 -8.47 3.13
CA VAL A 78 -10.18 -7.18 3.80
C VAL A 78 -9.48 -6.19 2.88
N SER A 79 -8.48 -6.66 2.11
CA SER A 79 -7.68 -5.80 1.23
C SER A 79 -8.46 -5.23 0.05
N SER A 80 -9.55 -5.88 -0.37
CA SER A 80 -10.44 -5.40 -1.44
C SER A 80 -11.38 -4.27 -0.99
N ARG A 81 -11.49 -4.01 0.32
CA ARG A 81 -12.37 -2.94 0.84
C ARG A 81 -11.78 -1.56 0.57
N GLY A 82 -12.59 -0.63 0.08
CA GLY A 82 -12.17 0.76 -0.16
C GLY A 82 -11.60 1.46 1.07
N ARG A 83 -12.16 1.22 2.27
CA ARG A 83 -11.63 1.78 3.53
C ARG A 83 -10.19 1.35 3.83
N TYR A 84 -9.85 0.09 3.52
CA TYR A 84 -8.48 -0.41 3.67
C TYR A 84 -7.53 0.33 2.75
N TYR A 85 -7.92 0.50 1.47
CA TYR A 85 -7.17 1.29 0.50
C TYR A 85 -6.90 2.70 0.99
N PHE A 86 -7.95 3.48 1.26
CA PHE A 86 -7.81 4.89 1.62
C PHE A 86 -6.96 5.09 2.88
N ARG A 87 -7.16 4.26 3.91
CA ARG A 87 -6.34 4.32 5.14
C ARG A 87 -4.85 4.16 4.83
N HIS A 88 -4.52 3.16 4.02
CA HIS A 88 -3.13 2.89 3.69
C HIS A 88 -2.53 3.89 2.71
N VAL A 89 -3.31 4.44 1.78
CA VAL A 89 -2.88 5.57 0.93
C VAL A 89 -2.50 6.76 1.80
N LEU A 90 -3.32 7.14 2.78
CA LEU A 90 -3.02 8.26 3.67
C LEU A 90 -1.75 8.03 4.49
N ILE A 91 -1.57 6.82 5.05
CA ILE A 91 -0.34 6.47 5.77
C ILE A 91 0.87 6.53 4.84
N GLY A 92 0.75 6.03 3.60
CA GLY A 92 1.80 6.10 2.60
C GLY A 92 2.14 7.54 2.20
N CYS A 93 1.14 8.40 2.01
CA CYS A 93 1.36 9.82 1.74
C CYS A 93 2.10 10.52 2.89
N PHE A 94 1.71 10.24 4.14
CA PHE A 94 2.37 10.80 5.31
C PHE A 94 3.83 10.33 5.42
N LEU A 95 4.07 9.03 5.20
CA LEU A 95 5.43 8.47 5.13
C LEU A 95 6.26 9.17 4.06
N MET A 96 5.73 9.30 2.84
CA MET A 96 6.42 9.98 1.74
C MET A 96 6.72 11.45 2.07
N ALA A 97 5.80 12.17 2.71
CA ALA A 97 6.03 13.54 3.14
C ALA A 97 7.18 13.65 4.16
N ILE A 98 7.24 12.74 5.15
CA ILE A 98 8.35 12.69 6.10
C ILE A 98 9.68 12.39 5.39
N VAL A 99 9.69 11.40 4.49
CA VAL A 99 10.90 11.04 3.74
C VAL A 99 11.34 12.18 2.82
N TYR A 100 10.39 12.93 2.25
CA TYR A 100 10.67 14.13 1.45
C TYR A 100 11.39 15.19 2.28
N VAL A 101 10.86 15.54 3.45
CA VAL A 101 11.48 16.52 4.36
C VAL A 101 12.86 16.04 4.82
N ALA A 102 13.00 14.76 5.18
CA ALA A 102 14.27 14.18 5.55
C ALA A 102 15.29 14.25 4.42
N SER A 103 14.88 13.93 3.18
CA SER A 103 15.75 14.01 1.99
C SER A 103 16.21 15.45 1.73
N PHE A 104 15.31 16.41 1.88
CA PHE A 104 15.63 17.83 1.77
C PHE A 104 16.66 18.26 2.82
N CYS A 105 16.46 17.91 4.10
CA CYS A 105 17.40 18.21 5.17
C CYS A 105 18.76 17.55 4.97
N LEU A 106 18.80 16.30 4.47
CA LEU A 106 20.04 15.60 4.15
C LEU A 106 20.82 16.27 3.01
N LEU A 107 20.12 16.71 1.96
CA LEU A 107 20.74 17.46 0.86
C LEU A 107 21.29 18.81 1.36
N ALA A 108 20.54 19.51 2.20
CA ALA A 108 21.01 20.75 2.83
C ALA A 108 22.25 20.51 3.71
N GLY A 109 22.22 19.45 4.54
CA GLY A 109 23.36 19.04 5.38
C GLY A 109 24.59 18.59 4.57
N ALA A 110 24.39 18.04 3.37
CA ALA A 110 25.45 17.70 2.42
C ALA A 110 26.03 18.93 1.69
N GLY A 111 25.55 20.15 1.99
CA GLY A 111 26.08 21.39 1.45
C GLY A 111 25.40 21.87 0.17
N TYR A 112 24.24 21.31 -0.22
CA TYR A 112 23.41 21.88 -1.28
C TYR A 112 22.60 23.05 -0.73
N THR A 113 22.90 24.26 -1.19
CA THR A 113 22.26 25.50 -0.72
C THR A 113 21.48 26.15 -1.87
N TYR A 114 20.48 26.98 -1.56
CA TYR A 114 19.70 27.65 -2.61
C TYR A 114 20.57 28.65 -3.41
N ASP A 115 21.18 29.61 -2.71
CA ASP A 115 22.00 30.67 -3.34
C ASP A 115 23.22 31.11 -2.49
N ALA A 116 23.44 30.45 -1.34
CA ALA A 116 24.45 30.90 -0.37
C ALA A 116 25.78 30.14 -0.50
N ARG A 117 26.89 30.89 -0.40
CA ARG A 117 28.23 30.35 -0.12
C ARG A 117 28.53 30.51 1.37
N PRO A 118 29.18 29.55 2.07
CA PRO A 118 29.83 28.34 1.53
C PRO A 118 28.84 27.19 1.25
N GLY A 119 28.95 26.56 0.08
CA GLY A 119 28.05 25.48 -0.37
C GLY A 119 28.03 25.31 -1.90
N THR A 120 27.38 24.27 -2.39
CA THR A 120 27.07 24.10 -3.81
C THR A 120 25.69 24.73 -4.08
N PRO A 121 25.62 25.90 -4.75
CA PRO A 121 24.34 26.54 -5.04
C PRO A 121 23.56 25.69 -6.03
N ILE A 122 22.28 25.49 -5.73
CA ILE A 122 21.33 24.78 -6.59
C ILE A 122 20.89 25.70 -7.72
N ILE A 123 20.70 26.99 -7.42
CA ILE A 123 20.40 28.02 -8.41
C ILE A 123 21.66 28.30 -9.25
N GLY A 124 21.52 28.30 -10.57
CA GLY A 124 22.62 28.52 -11.51
C GLY A 124 23.52 27.29 -11.78
N ASN A 125 23.36 26.18 -11.05
CA ASN A 125 24.08 24.93 -11.31
C ASN A 125 23.13 23.83 -11.80
N PRO A 126 23.07 23.55 -13.11
CA PRO A 126 22.09 22.62 -13.68
C PRO A 126 22.29 21.17 -13.20
N LYS A 127 23.53 20.77 -12.88
CA LYS A 127 23.82 19.41 -12.39
C LYS A 127 23.35 19.23 -10.95
N ALA A 128 23.61 20.22 -10.09
CA ALA A 128 23.13 20.22 -8.71
C ALA A 128 21.60 20.25 -8.66
N LEU A 129 20.96 21.09 -9.49
CA LEU A 129 19.51 21.17 -9.62
C LEU A 129 18.88 19.86 -10.06
N LEU A 130 19.44 19.21 -11.08
CA LEU A 130 18.96 17.91 -11.56
C LEU A 130 19.06 16.86 -10.46
N LEU A 131 20.22 16.75 -9.79
CA LEU A 131 20.40 15.79 -8.71
C LEU A 131 19.41 16.04 -7.57
N PHE A 132 19.25 17.30 -7.16
CA PHE A 132 18.34 17.70 -6.09
C PHE A 132 16.89 17.29 -6.41
N GLY A 133 16.39 17.65 -7.60
CA GLY A 133 15.06 17.24 -8.06
C GLY A 133 14.91 15.72 -8.17
N CYS A 134 15.93 15.02 -8.70
CA CYS A 134 15.92 13.56 -8.80
C CYS A 134 15.81 12.90 -7.42
N VAL A 135 16.58 13.34 -6.42
CA VAL A 135 16.56 12.77 -5.06
C VAL A 135 15.20 13.01 -4.39
N LEU A 136 14.66 14.23 -4.50
CA LEU A 136 13.36 14.58 -3.93
C LEU A 136 12.20 13.78 -4.53
N PHE A 137 12.34 13.25 -5.74
CA PHE A 137 11.39 12.32 -6.31
C PHE A 137 11.71 10.86 -5.93
N THR A 138 12.90 10.38 -6.24
CA THR A 138 13.21 8.94 -6.19
C THR A 138 13.19 8.37 -4.77
N VAL A 139 13.67 9.12 -3.77
CA VAL A 139 13.76 8.62 -2.40
C VAL A 139 12.38 8.52 -1.74
N PRO A 140 11.53 9.57 -1.74
CA PRO A 140 10.20 9.48 -1.15
C PRO A 140 9.30 8.51 -1.90
N PHE A 141 9.23 8.61 -3.24
CA PHE A 141 8.35 7.74 -4.03
C PHE A 141 8.86 6.30 -4.07
N GLY A 142 10.17 6.06 -3.98
CA GLY A 142 10.73 4.72 -3.79
C GLY A 142 10.30 4.10 -2.46
N ALA A 143 10.41 4.84 -1.36
CA ALA A 143 9.95 4.40 -0.04
C ALA A 143 8.44 4.12 -0.02
N GLY A 144 7.63 5.01 -0.60
CA GLY A 144 6.18 4.82 -0.75
C GLY A 144 5.83 3.60 -1.59
N THR A 145 6.54 3.38 -2.69
CA THR A 145 6.38 2.21 -3.56
C THR A 145 6.64 0.91 -2.79
N LEU A 146 7.73 0.83 -2.03
CA LEU A 146 8.05 -0.34 -1.20
C LEU A 146 6.99 -0.59 -0.13
N TYR A 147 6.49 0.48 0.51
CA TYR A 147 5.41 0.39 1.48
C TYR A 147 4.12 -0.15 0.84
N PHE A 148 3.66 0.44 -0.27
CA PHE A 148 2.44 -0.01 -0.96
C PHE A 148 2.58 -1.42 -1.52
N ARG A 149 3.77 -1.81 -1.98
CA ARG A 149 4.06 -3.17 -2.43
C ARG A 149 3.85 -4.19 -1.30
N LYS A 150 4.21 -3.85 -0.06
CA LYS A 150 4.01 -4.70 1.12
C LYS A 150 2.55 -4.76 1.54
N VAL A 151 1.87 -3.62 1.57
CA VAL A 151 0.49 -3.51 2.07
C VAL A 151 -0.53 -4.07 1.08
N PHE A 152 -0.39 -3.78 -0.22
CA PHE A 152 -1.31 -4.25 -1.26
C PHE A 152 -0.92 -5.62 -1.83
N LYS A 153 -0.14 -6.42 -1.09
CA LYS A 153 0.29 -7.76 -1.50
C LYS A 153 -0.88 -8.68 -1.85
N TYR A 154 -1.97 -8.62 -1.10
CA TYR A 154 -3.13 -9.51 -1.26
C TYR A 154 -4.22 -8.94 -2.18
N ARG A 155 -3.96 -7.82 -2.85
CA ARG A 155 -4.95 -7.19 -3.74
C ARG A 155 -4.84 -7.74 -5.15
N GLN A 156 -5.99 -8.00 -5.79
CA GLN A 156 -6.02 -8.47 -7.19
C GLN A 156 -5.58 -7.36 -8.17
N ASP A 157 -6.00 -6.13 -7.91
CA ASP A 157 -5.69 -4.92 -8.68
C ASP A 157 -4.40 -4.21 -8.20
N ARG A 158 -3.41 -4.97 -7.71
CA ARG A 158 -2.21 -4.44 -7.04
C ARG A 158 -1.50 -3.34 -7.83
N SER A 159 -1.22 -3.59 -9.11
CA SER A 159 -0.51 -2.61 -9.96
C SER A 159 -1.28 -1.30 -10.05
N THR A 160 -2.59 -1.39 -10.27
CA THR A 160 -3.48 -0.24 -10.38
C THR A 160 -3.55 0.50 -9.05
N ALA A 161 -3.72 -0.21 -7.93
CA ALA A 161 -3.80 0.38 -6.60
C ALA A 161 -2.49 1.09 -6.17
N ILE A 162 -1.32 0.51 -6.49
CA ILE A 162 -0.03 1.16 -6.23
C ILE A 162 0.10 2.41 -7.10
N THR A 163 -0.19 2.29 -8.39
CA THR A 163 -0.06 3.40 -9.34
C THR A 163 -0.98 4.57 -8.97
N SER A 164 -2.25 4.30 -8.64
CA SER A 164 -3.21 5.32 -8.23
C SER A 164 -2.80 5.97 -6.90
N ALA A 165 -2.24 5.21 -5.95
CA ALA A 165 -1.74 5.75 -4.69
C ALA A 165 -0.54 6.69 -4.90
N LEU A 166 0.41 6.31 -5.76
CA LEU A 166 1.56 7.15 -6.10
C LEU A 166 1.13 8.42 -6.84
N LEU A 167 0.22 8.31 -7.81
CA LEU A 167 -0.34 9.47 -8.51
C LEU A 167 -1.12 10.40 -7.58
N PHE A 168 -1.84 9.85 -6.60
CA PHE A 168 -2.54 10.65 -5.59
C PHE A 168 -1.54 11.44 -4.73
N ALA A 169 -0.46 10.80 -4.27
CA ALA A 169 0.58 11.47 -3.52
C ALA A 169 1.32 12.54 -4.36
N TRP A 170 1.62 12.22 -5.62
CA TRP A 170 2.20 13.16 -6.58
C TRP A 170 1.30 14.38 -6.79
N ALA A 171 0.00 14.19 -7.02
CA ALA A 171 -0.94 15.28 -7.20
C ALA A 171 -1.02 16.15 -5.92
N GLY A 172 -1.04 15.53 -4.75
CA GLY A 172 -0.99 16.22 -3.46
C GLY A 172 0.27 17.07 -3.27
N GLU A 173 1.44 16.53 -3.62
CA GLU A 173 2.71 17.27 -3.58
C GLU A 173 2.67 18.49 -4.51
N LYS A 174 2.22 18.33 -5.77
CA LYS A 174 2.15 19.46 -6.71
C LYS A 174 1.13 20.51 -6.26
N ALA A 175 -0.03 20.07 -5.75
CA ALA A 175 -1.03 20.96 -5.19
C ALA A 175 -0.50 21.73 -3.98
N ALA A 176 0.26 21.09 -3.11
CA ALA A 176 0.88 21.74 -1.95
C ALA A 176 1.92 22.79 -2.37
N ILE A 177 2.81 22.47 -3.32
CA ILE A 177 3.82 23.41 -3.83
C ILE A 177 3.14 24.61 -4.51
N LEU A 178 2.14 24.36 -5.38
CA LEU A 178 1.39 25.41 -6.06
C LEU A 178 0.61 26.27 -5.05
N GLY A 179 -0.08 25.66 -4.09
CA GLY A 179 -0.87 26.36 -3.08
C GLY A 179 -0.01 27.25 -2.17
N LEU A 180 1.08 26.71 -1.63
CA LEU A 180 2.02 27.49 -0.81
C LEU A 180 2.68 28.61 -1.62
N SER A 181 3.09 28.34 -2.86
CA SER A 181 3.72 29.36 -3.69
C SER A 181 2.72 30.45 -4.15
N SER A 182 1.46 30.07 -4.37
CA SER A 182 0.38 31.02 -4.67
C SER A 182 0.20 32.03 -3.53
N LEU A 183 0.25 31.55 -2.28
CA LEU A 183 0.21 32.40 -1.09
C LEU A 183 1.46 33.28 -0.93
N ILE A 184 2.65 32.74 -1.23
CA ILE A 184 3.92 33.48 -1.08
C ILE A 184 4.04 34.61 -2.11
N TYR A 185 3.64 34.36 -3.36
CA TYR A 185 3.82 35.32 -4.46
C TYR A 185 2.57 36.15 -4.76
N ASP A 186 1.46 35.92 -4.05
CA ASP A 186 0.15 36.53 -4.32
C ASP A 186 -0.30 36.36 -5.78
N VAL A 187 0.06 35.22 -6.39
CA VAL A 187 -0.35 34.84 -7.74
C VAL A 187 -1.43 33.79 -7.63
N SER A 188 -2.59 34.05 -8.21
CA SER A 188 -3.71 33.10 -8.21
C SER A 188 -3.31 31.74 -8.78
N ILE A 189 -3.76 30.65 -8.14
CA ILE A 189 -3.52 29.26 -8.61
C ILE A 189 -4.08 29.01 -10.02
N TRP A 190 -5.04 29.81 -10.48
CA TRP A 190 -5.60 29.73 -11.84
C TRP A 190 -4.67 30.28 -12.91
N ARG A 191 -3.68 31.12 -12.53
CA ARG A 191 -2.65 31.67 -13.43
C ARG A 191 -1.43 30.74 -13.44
N LEU A 192 -1.65 29.46 -13.74
CA LEU A 192 -0.64 28.40 -13.68
C LEU A 192 0.67 28.72 -14.44
N PRO A 193 0.66 29.22 -15.68
CA PRO A 193 1.90 29.48 -16.42
C PRO A 193 2.80 30.49 -15.70
N GLU A 194 2.21 31.56 -15.17
CA GLU A 194 2.90 32.61 -14.45
C GLU A 194 3.41 32.13 -13.10
N LEU A 195 2.57 31.41 -12.36
CA LEU A 195 2.94 30.83 -11.07
C LEU A 195 4.09 29.83 -11.21
N ILE A 196 4.04 28.92 -12.19
CA ILE A 196 5.12 27.95 -12.45
C ILE A 196 6.41 28.67 -12.84
N THR A 197 6.33 29.70 -13.67
CA THR A 197 7.50 30.49 -14.07
C THR A 197 8.11 31.19 -12.86
N ARG A 198 7.28 31.71 -11.95
CA ARG A 198 7.75 32.36 -10.71
C ARG A 198 8.43 31.37 -9.76
N ILE A 199 7.84 30.19 -9.58
CA ILE A 199 8.36 29.12 -8.71
C ILE A 199 9.73 28.62 -9.17
N SER A 200 9.89 28.41 -10.48
CA SER A 200 11.05 27.69 -11.05
C SER A 200 12.13 28.58 -11.68
N ALA A 201 11.77 29.78 -12.13
CA ALA A 201 12.65 30.67 -12.88
C ALA A 201 12.64 32.13 -12.38
N GLY A 202 11.91 32.44 -11.30
CA GLY A 202 11.89 33.77 -10.69
C GLY A 202 13.24 34.18 -10.08
N GLY A 203 13.35 35.43 -9.62
CA GLY A 203 14.53 35.92 -8.89
C GLY A 203 14.62 35.44 -7.45
N ASP A 204 13.49 35.04 -6.85
CA ASP A 204 13.38 34.44 -5.52
C ASP A 204 12.53 33.17 -5.67
N GLN A 205 13.17 32.03 -5.88
CA GLN A 205 12.53 30.77 -6.29
C GLN A 205 12.21 29.92 -5.07
N THR A 206 10.95 29.52 -4.89
CA THR A 206 10.56 28.59 -3.82
C THR A 206 10.98 27.15 -4.14
N ALA A 207 10.89 26.73 -5.39
CA ALA A 207 11.27 25.39 -5.83
C ALA A 207 11.87 25.41 -7.26
N PRO A 208 13.19 25.68 -7.40
CA PRO A 208 13.89 25.75 -8.68
C PRO A 208 13.70 24.54 -9.60
N TRP A 209 13.51 23.35 -9.04
CA TRP A 209 13.33 22.10 -9.79
C TRP A 209 11.91 21.92 -10.32
N PHE A 210 10.94 22.73 -9.89
CA PHE A 210 9.51 22.60 -10.20
C PHE A 210 9.17 23.13 -11.61
N THR A 211 9.79 22.52 -12.63
CA THR A 211 9.56 22.85 -14.03
C THR A 211 8.46 21.97 -14.64
N VAL A 212 7.86 22.40 -15.76
CA VAL A 212 6.89 21.57 -16.51
C VAL A 212 7.50 20.20 -16.86
N LYS A 213 8.77 20.18 -17.29
CA LYS A 213 9.50 18.94 -17.60
C LYS A 213 9.60 18.03 -16.38
N TYR A 214 9.92 18.58 -15.21
CA TYR A 214 9.99 17.83 -13.96
C TYR A 214 8.61 17.27 -13.56
N ILE A 215 7.55 18.07 -13.65
CA ILE A 215 6.18 17.64 -13.33
C ILE A 215 5.78 16.44 -14.20
N LEU A 216 6.00 16.52 -15.52
CA LEU A 216 5.69 15.42 -16.44
C LEU A 216 6.58 14.19 -16.22
N ALA A 217 7.89 14.38 -16.03
CA ALA A 217 8.83 13.29 -15.80
C ALA A 217 8.50 12.53 -14.51
N THR A 218 8.17 13.24 -13.43
CA THR A 218 7.79 12.60 -12.15
C THR A 218 6.43 11.90 -12.21
N MET A 219 5.48 12.42 -13.00
CA MET A 219 4.21 11.73 -13.29
C MET A 219 4.46 10.39 -14.00
N ILE A 220 5.26 10.41 -15.08
CA ILE A 220 5.66 9.19 -15.80
C ILE A 220 6.39 8.24 -14.84
N GLY A 221 7.29 8.77 -14.01
CA GLY A 221 7.99 8.00 -12.98
C GLY A 221 7.04 7.26 -12.03
N CYS A 222 5.96 7.90 -11.59
CA CYS A 222 4.94 7.26 -10.75
C CYS A 222 4.26 6.08 -11.47
N VAL A 223 3.93 6.25 -12.75
CA VAL A 223 3.33 5.19 -13.58
C VAL A 223 4.30 4.02 -13.74
N VAL A 224 5.56 4.29 -14.08
CA VAL A 224 6.59 3.26 -14.24
C VAL A 224 6.83 2.50 -12.93
N LEU A 225 6.99 3.21 -11.81
CA LEU A 225 7.18 2.61 -10.49
C LEU A 225 5.99 1.73 -10.09
N GLY A 226 4.77 2.20 -10.34
CA GLY A 226 3.54 1.47 -10.05
C GLY A 226 3.39 0.19 -10.88
N LEU A 227 3.67 0.27 -12.17
CA LEU A 227 3.65 -0.89 -13.07
C LEU A 227 4.71 -1.93 -12.68
N VAL A 228 5.98 -1.53 -12.57
CA VAL A 228 7.08 -2.43 -12.23
C VAL A 228 6.86 -3.13 -10.88
N SER A 229 6.27 -2.42 -9.91
CA SER A 229 6.02 -2.97 -8.57
C SER A 229 4.79 -3.86 -8.48
N GLY A 230 3.87 -3.75 -9.44
CA GLY A 230 2.72 -4.63 -9.60
C GLY A 230 3.09 -5.99 -10.22
N PHE A 231 4.14 -6.05 -11.04
CA PHE A 231 4.65 -7.27 -11.67
C PHE A 231 5.51 -8.10 -10.70
N GLU A 232 4.89 -8.69 -9.69
CA GLU A 232 5.51 -9.82 -8.99
C GLU A 232 4.96 -11.08 -9.66
N ARG A 233 5.83 -11.78 -10.43
CA ARG A 233 5.54 -13.09 -11.04
C ARG A 233 4.83 -13.93 -9.99
N GLN A 234 3.57 -14.30 -10.23
CA GLN A 234 2.99 -15.48 -9.62
C GLN A 234 4.01 -16.61 -9.84
N ARG A 235 4.75 -16.99 -8.81
CA ARG A 235 5.36 -18.32 -8.79
C ARG A 235 4.17 -19.25 -8.85
N SER A 236 3.93 -19.74 -10.05
CA SER A 236 3.07 -20.86 -10.37
C SER A 236 3.51 -22.06 -9.54
N GLY A 237 3.02 -22.13 -8.31
CA GLY A 237 2.82 -23.39 -7.62
C GLY A 237 1.61 -24.06 -8.24
N CYS A 238 1.75 -24.55 -9.48
CA CYS A 238 0.86 -25.57 -10.01
C CYS A 238 1.01 -26.79 -9.10
N ARG A 239 0.06 -26.97 -8.18
CA ARG A 239 -0.33 -28.31 -7.74
C ARG A 239 -1.29 -28.82 -8.80
N SER A 240 -0.76 -29.65 -9.70
CA SER A 240 -1.51 -30.72 -10.36
C SER A 240 -1.25 -31.99 -9.57
#